data_AF-A0A086A3L0-F1
#
_entry.id   AF-A0A086A3L0-F1
#
_cell.length_a   1.000
_cell.length_b   1.000
_cell.length_c   1.000
_cell.angle_alpha   90.00
_cell.angle_beta   90.00
_cell.angle_gamma   90.00
#
_symmetry.space_group_name_H-M   'P 1'
#
loop_
_entity.id
_entity.type
_entity.pdbx_description
1 polymer ?
#
loop_
_entity_poly.entity_id
_entity_poly.type
_entity_poly.pdbx_seq_one_letter_code
_entity_poly.pdbx_strand_id
1 'polypeptide(L)'
;MDFKNIHIGELIHQCVHESSVDIDRICSFMKQGEEEIHKMYTAESMETAVLLRWSKLLEYDFFRIYTQHLILYAPPSSAGYNMVTDNKNSQLPKFRKNIYTKEMIYFILETIEKGEKTTLQVIKEYGIPKSTLFRWIKKYNR
;
A
#
# COMPACT_ATOMS: atom_id res chain seq x y z
N MET A 1 2.10 -9.68 -4.91
CA MET A 1 2.75 -8.36 -4.97
C MET A 1 3.83 -8.33 -3.91
N ASP A 2 5.07 -8.00 -4.27
CA ASP A 2 6.14 -7.83 -3.28
C ASP A 2 6.00 -6.45 -2.63
N PHE A 3 5.54 -6.41 -1.38
CA PHE A 3 5.45 -5.17 -0.62
C PHE A 3 6.80 -4.76 -0.01
N LYS A 4 7.83 -5.61 -0.07
CA LYS A 4 9.16 -5.34 0.46
C LYS A 4 9.99 -4.54 -0.52
N ASN A 5 9.95 -4.91 -1.80
CA ASN A 5 10.65 -4.23 -2.89
C ASN A 5 9.64 -3.61 -3.85
N ILE A 6 9.36 -2.32 -3.68
CA ILE A 6 8.33 -1.62 -4.46
C ILE A 6 8.96 -1.06 -5.73
N HIS A 7 8.56 -1.58 -6.89
CA HIS A 7 8.88 -1.00 -8.19
C HIS A 7 7.67 -0.21 -8.71
N ILE A 8 7.62 1.10 -8.45
CA ILE A 8 6.39 1.88 -8.66
C ILE A 8 6.01 2.06 -10.14
N GLY A 9 7.00 2.17 -11.03
CA GLY A 9 6.76 2.32 -12.47
C GLY A 9 5.99 1.15 -13.07
N GLU A 10 6.41 -0.08 -12.77
CA GLU A 10 5.77 -1.31 -13.23
C GLU A 10 4.31 -1.40 -12.74
N LEU A 11 4.04 -0.99 -11.51
CA LEU A 11 2.69 -0.97 -10.94
C LEU A 11 1.79 0.07 -11.61
N ILE A 12 2.34 1.24 -11.93
CA ILE A 12 1.64 2.26 -12.71
C ILE A 12 1.33 1.71 -14.11
N HIS A 13 2.31 1.08 -14.76
CA HIS A 13 2.15 0.51 -16.09
C HIS A 13 1.05 -0.58 -16.11
N GLN A 14 1.07 -1.47 -15.11
CA GLN A 14 0.02 -2.46 -14.94
C GLN A 14 -1.35 -1.80 -14.76
N CYS A 15 -1.45 -0.76 -13.92
CA CYS A 15 -2.71 -0.05 -13.70
C CYS A 15 -3.22 0.67 -14.96
N VAL A 16 -2.32 1.24 -15.77
CA VAL A 16 -2.66 1.82 -17.09
C VAL A 16 -3.24 0.75 -18.02
N HIS A 17 -2.59 -0.42 -18.10
CA HIS A 17 -3.05 -1.54 -18.91
C HIS A 17 -4.44 -2.03 -18.45
N GLU A 18 -4.66 -2.16 -17.15
CA GLU A 18 -5.95 -2.61 -16.58
C GLU A 18 -7.07 -1.57 -16.73
N SER A 19 -6.74 -0.28 -16.68
CA SER A 19 -7.70 0.83 -16.83
C SER A 19 -7.99 1.22 -18.28
N SER A 20 -7.24 0.65 -19.25
CA SER A 20 -7.38 0.93 -20.68
C SER A 20 -7.32 2.43 -21.02
N VAL A 21 -6.50 3.20 -20.27
CA VAL A 21 -6.31 4.63 -20.50
C VAL A 21 -5.37 4.82 -21.68
N ASP A 22 -5.83 5.56 -22.68
CA ASP A 22 -5.07 5.85 -23.89
C ASP A 22 -3.82 6.73 -23.61
N ILE A 23 -2.73 6.43 -24.31
CA ILE A 23 -1.44 7.12 -24.13
C ILE A 23 -1.52 8.62 -24.43
N ASP A 24 -2.36 9.07 -25.38
CA ASP A 24 -2.53 10.49 -25.67
C ASP A 24 -3.17 11.23 -24.50
N ARG A 25 -4.15 10.59 -23.83
CA ARG A 25 -4.76 11.12 -22.62
C ARG A 25 -3.74 11.22 -21.49
N ILE A 26 -2.88 10.21 -21.35
CA ILE A 26 -1.81 10.21 -20.35
C ILE A 26 -0.85 11.36 -20.61
N CYS A 27 -0.30 11.46 -21.83
CA CYS A 27 0.62 12.51 -22.24
C CYS A 27 0.03 13.90 -22.00
N SER A 28 -1.25 14.10 -22.38
CA SER A 28 -1.98 15.35 -22.16
C SER A 28 -2.14 15.68 -20.67
N PHE A 29 -2.59 14.71 -19.86
CA PHE A 29 -2.77 14.93 -18.42
C PHE A 29 -1.45 15.16 -17.71
N MET A 30 -0.39 14.44 -18.09
CA MET A 30 0.94 14.49 -17.48
C MET A 30 1.79 15.65 -17.99
N LYS A 31 1.46 16.25 -19.14
CA LYS A 31 2.26 17.27 -19.82
C LYS A 31 3.68 16.78 -20.09
N GLN A 32 3.78 15.55 -20.55
CA GLN A 32 5.02 14.84 -20.84
C GLN A 32 4.85 14.13 -22.19
N GLY A 33 5.95 13.93 -22.91
CA GLY A 33 5.94 13.14 -24.13
C GLY A 33 5.87 11.65 -23.84
N GLU A 34 5.47 10.87 -24.83
CA GLU A 34 5.32 9.42 -24.71
C GLU A 34 6.62 8.72 -24.23
N GLU A 35 7.79 9.15 -24.73
CA GLU A 35 9.08 8.60 -24.30
C GLU A 35 9.30 8.75 -22.79
N GLU A 36 8.90 9.90 -22.22
CA GLU A 36 9.05 10.17 -20.80
C GLU A 36 8.05 9.36 -19.97
N ILE A 37 6.85 9.12 -20.49
CA ILE A 37 5.89 8.19 -19.87
C ILE A 37 6.45 6.76 -19.83
N HIS A 38 7.05 6.28 -20.92
CA HIS A 38 7.68 4.96 -20.93
C HIS A 38 8.85 4.86 -19.94
N LYS A 39 9.66 5.92 -19.80
CA LYS A 39 10.70 5.97 -18.75
C LYS A 39 10.10 5.83 -17.35
N MET A 40 8.99 6.53 -17.08
CA MET A 40 8.28 6.42 -15.79
C MET A 40 7.85 4.98 -15.48
N TYR A 41 7.46 4.19 -16.47
CA TYR A 41 7.09 2.78 -16.27
C TYR A 41 8.26 1.88 -15.86
N THR A 42 9.48 2.25 -16.23
CA THR A 42 10.70 1.51 -15.87
C THR A 42 11.37 2.02 -14.59
N ALA A 43 10.85 3.09 -13.99
CA ALA A 43 11.42 3.68 -12.80
C ALA A 43 11.02 2.90 -11.53
N GLU A 44 12.00 2.46 -10.74
CA GLU A 44 11.77 1.79 -9.46
C GLU A 44 11.07 2.72 -8.46
N SER A 45 11.43 4.00 -8.48
CA SER A 45 10.85 5.05 -7.64
C SER A 45 10.44 6.26 -8.47
N MET A 46 9.60 7.12 -7.90
CA MET A 46 9.05 8.27 -8.60
C MET A 46 8.90 9.45 -7.66
N GLU A 47 9.08 10.66 -8.19
CA GLU A 47 8.84 11.88 -7.44
C GLU A 47 7.38 11.92 -6.96
N THR A 48 7.17 12.26 -5.68
CA THR A 48 5.85 12.20 -5.05
C THR A 48 4.79 13.07 -5.73
N ALA A 49 5.18 14.21 -6.31
CA ALA A 49 4.26 15.07 -7.07
C ALA A 49 3.80 14.39 -8.37
N VAL A 50 4.68 13.67 -9.05
CA VAL A 50 4.36 12.88 -10.25
C VAL A 50 3.49 11.68 -9.87
N LEU A 51 3.84 10.96 -8.80
CA LEU A 51 3.05 9.85 -8.29
C LEU A 51 1.63 10.27 -7.91
N LEU A 52 1.47 11.44 -7.28
CA LEU A 52 0.15 12.00 -6.96
C LEU A 52 -0.69 12.27 -8.21
N ARG A 53 -0.06 12.69 -9.32
CA ARG A 53 -0.76 12.88 -10.59
C ARG A 53 -1.19 11.55 -11.19
N TRP A 54 -0.34 10.53 -11.16
CA TRP A 54 -0.72 9.17 -11.54
C TRP A 54 -1.89 8.65 -10.72
N SER A 55 -1.86 8.84 -9.40
CA SER A 55 -2.97 8.43 -8.54
C SER A 55 -4.29 9.10 -8.90
N LYS A 56 -4.25 10.37 -9.32
CA LYS A 56 -5.44 11.11 -9.76
C LYS A 56 -5.92 10.65 -11.14
N LEU A 57 -5.00 10.42 -12.08
CA LEU A 57 -5.33 10.00 -13.44
C LEU A 57 -5.96 8.61 -13.49
N LEU A 58 -5.41 7.69 -12.70
CA LEU A 58 -5.79 6.27 -12.69
C LEU A 58 -6.80 5.94 -11.57
N GLU A 59 -7.21 6.95 -10.80
CA GLU A 59 -8.12 6.80 -9.66
C GLU A 59 -7.68 5.72 -8.65
N TYR A 60 -6.35 5.52 -8.54
CA TYR A 60 -5.72 4.50 -7.71
C TYR A 60 -4.76 5.13 -6.70
N ASP A 61 -4.93 4.80 -5.42
CA ASP A 61 -4.09 5.37 -4.34
C ASP A 61 -2.75 4.62 -4.21
N PHE A 62 -1.78 4.97 -5.04
CA PHE A 62 -0.44 4.35 -5.02
C PHE A 62 0.31 4.54 -3.70
N PHE A 63 -0.03 5.54 -2.88
CA PHE A 63 0.61 5.76 -1.58
C PHE A 63 0.27 4.66 -0.56
N ARG A 64 -0.82 3.91 -0.78
CA ARG A 64 -1.18 2.76 0.07
C ARG A 64 -0.17 1.64 0.01
N ILE A 65 0.55 1.49 -1.10
CA ILE A 65 1.57 0.45 -1.27
C ILE A 65 2.71 0.71 -0.28
N TYR A 66 3.21 1.95 -0.23
CA TYR A 66 4.21 2.37 0.74
C TYR A 66 3.69 2.30 2.18
N THR A 67 2.43 2.67 2.39
CA THR A 67 1.81 2.55 3.72
C THR A 67 1.76 1.10 4.18
N GLN A 68 1.46 0.15 3.30
CA GLN A 68 1.49 -1.29 3.60
C GLN A 68 2.91 -1.79 3.88
N HIS A 69 3.91 -1.33 3.13
CA HIS A 69 5.31 -1.65 3.43
C HIS A 69 5.69 -1.24 4.85
N LEU A 70 5.31 -0.02 5.27
CA LEU A 70 5.53 0.45 6.64
C LEU A 70 4.82 -0.43 7.67
N ILE A 71 3.66 -1.01 7.36
CA ILE A 71 2.98 -1.93 8.30
C ILE A 71 3.70 -3.27 8.37
N LEU A 72 4.04 -3.85 7.22
CA LEU A 72 4.49 -5.24 7.13
C LEU A 72 5.98 -5.40 7.48
N TYR A 73 6.80 -4.37 7.26
CA TYR A 73 8.26 -4.47 7.35
C TYR A 73 8.89 -3.44 8.31
N ALA A 74 8.11 -2.69 9.08
CA ALA A 74 8.67 -1.85 10.13
C ALA A 74 9.43 -2.69 11.18
N PRO A 75 10.57 -2.21 11.70
CA PRO A 75 11.28 -2.91 12.75
C PRO A 75 10.42 -3.02 14.03
N PRO A 76 10.63 -4.06 14.86
CA PRO A 76 9.83 -4.27 16.08
C PRO A 76 9.87 -3.09 17.06
N SER A 77 10.98 -2.34 17.07
CA SER A 77 11.17 -1.13 17.89
C SER A 77 10.30 0.05 17.44
N SER A 78 9.81 0.04 16.20
CA SER A 78 8.93 1.07 15.63
C SER A 78 7.51 0.58 15.34
N ALA A 79 7.08 -0.54 15.95
CA ALA A 79 5.72 -1.08 15.82
C ALA A 79 4.60 -0.10 16.25
N GLY A 80 4.99 1.02 16.87
CA GLY A 80 4.11 2.12 17.24
C GLY A 80 3.56 2.95 16.06
N TYR A 81 4.03 2.78 14.82
CA TYR A 81 3.49 3.52 13.67
C TYR A 81 1.98 3.29 13.44
N ASN A 82 1.50 2.06 13.68
CA ASN A 82 0.07 1.73 13.61
C ASN A 82 -0.67 1.97 14.94
N MET A 83 0.08 2.20 16.02
CA MET A 83 -0.50 2.50 17.32
C MET A 83 -0.76 4.00 17.38
N VAL A 84 -2.01 4.38 17.60
CA VAL A 84 -2.32 5.79 17.84
C VAL A 84 -1.60 6.20 19.11
N THR A 85 -0.53 6.97 18.94
CA THR A 85 -0.02 7.79 20.03
C THR A 85 -0.99 8.96 20.15
N ASP A 86 -1.78 8.97 21.22
CA ASP A 86 -2.58 10.12 21.61
C ASP A 86 -1.66 11.21 22.16
N ASN A 87 -0.67 11.62 21.36
CA ASN A 87 0.11 12.80 21.64
C ASN A 87 -0.81 14.00 21.37
N LYS A 88 -1.56 14.39 22.40
CA LYS A 88 -2.58 15.46 22.36
C LYS A 88 -2.01 16.80 21.88
N ASN A 89 -0.68 16.94 21.86
CA ASN A 89 0.02 18.16 21.48
C ASN A 89 0.53 18.18 20.03
N SER A 90 0.36 17.10 19.26
CA SER A 90 0.81 17.08 17.85
C SER A 90 -0.11 17.91 16.95
N GLN A 91 0.49 18.79 16.15
CA GLN A 91 -0.18 19.59 15.12
C GLN A 91 -0.24 18.86 13.76
N LEU A 92 0.39 17.69 13.64
CA LEU A 92 0.40 16.93 12.40
C LEU A 92 -0.96 16.24 12.15
N PRO A 93 -1.34 16.05 10.87
CA PRO A 93 -2.54 15.29 10.53
C PRO A 93 -2.53 13.89 11.14
N LYS A 94 -3.68 13.48 11.69
CA LYS A 94 -3.88 12.13 12.23
C LYS A 94 -4.48 11.24 11.14
N PHE A 95 -3.82 10.13 10.84
CA PHE A 95 -4.30 9.15 9.88
C PHE A 95 -5.25 8.13 10.53
N ARG A 96 -6.20 7.60 9.75
CA ARG A 96 -7.20 6.64 10.23
C ARG A 96 -6.53 5.29 10.52
N LYS A 97 -7.00 4.59 11.55
CA LYS A 97 -6.54 3.23 11.95
C LYS A 97 -6.76 2.12 10.90
N ASN A 98 -7.66 2.33 9.94
CA ASN A 98 -8.05 1.30 8.96
C ASN A 98 -7.39 1.58 7.61
N ILE A 99 -6.20 1.01 7.40
CA ILE A 99 -5.43 1.10 6.16
C ILE A 99 -5.31 -0.26 5.44
N TYR A 100 -5.89 -1.31 6.03
CA TYR A 100 -5.81 -2.68 5.53
C TYR A 100 -6.51 -2.84 4.18
N THR A 101 -5.75 -3.12 3.12
CA THR A 101 -6.30 -3.51 1.83
C THR A 101 -6.56 -5.02 1.78
N LYS A 102 -7.27 -5.49 0.74
CA LYS A 102 -7.57 -6.92 0.60
C LYS A 102 -6.29 -7.74 0.48
N GLU A 103 -5.31 -7.23 -0.25
CA GLU A 103 -4.03 -7.86 -0.53
C GLU A 103 -3.24 -8.07 0.77
N MET A 104 -3.17 -7.04 1.61
CA MET A 104 -2.58 -7.13 2.94
C MET A 104 -3.32 -8.15 3.83
N ILE A 105 -4.66 -8.16 3.80
CA ILE A 105 -5.45 -9.12 4.57
C ILE A 105 -5.12 -10.55 4.12
N TYR A 106 -5.10 -10.81 2.81
CA TYR A 106 -4.78 -12.13 2.27
C TYR A 106 -3.36 -12.58 2.65
N PHE A 107 -2.37 -11.70 2.50
CA PHE A 107 -0.99 -11.99 2.93
C PHE A 107 -0.94 -12.42 4.41
N ILE A 108 -1.61 -11.67 5.28
CA ILE A 108 -1.61 -11.97 6.72
C ILE A 108 -2.31 -13.29 7.02
N LEU A 109 -3.46 -13.57 6.39
CA LEU A 109 -4.16 -14.83 6.58
C LEU A 109 -3.36 -16.02 6.06
N GLU A 110 -2.69 -15.87 4.93
CA GLU A 110 -1.83 -16.91 4.34
C GLU A 110 -0.64 -17.24 5.26
N THR A 111 0.01 -16.25 5.87
CA THR A 111 1.10 -16.50 6.84
C THR A 111 0.63 -17.24 8.09
N ILE A 112 -0.64 -17.07 8.49
CA ILE A 112 -1.25 -17.83 9.58
C ILE A 112 -1.56 -19.26 9.15
N GLU A 113 -2.14 -19.42 7.96
CA GLU A 113 -2.50 -20.73 7.40
C GLU A 113 -1.28 -21.62 7.18
N LYS A 114 -0.17 -21.03 6.70
CA LYS A 114 1.13 -21.71 6.54
C LYS A 114 1.83 -22.02 7.88
N GLY A 115 1.32 -21.51 8.99
CA GLY A 115 1.94 -21.67 10.31
C GLY A 115 3.21 -20.85 10.53
N GLU A 116 3.55 -19.94 9.61
CA GLU A 116 4.71 -19.05 9.73
C GLU A 116 4.55 -18.06 10.89
N LYS A 117 3.30 -17.64 11.16
CA LYS A 117 2.95 -16.76 12.28
C LYS A 117 1.67 -17.21 12.98
N THR A 118 1.67 -17.11 14.31
CA THR A 118 0.46 -17.26 15.12
C THR A 118 -0.41 -16.00 15.08
N THR A 119 -1.69 -16.15 15.40
CA THR A 119 -2.60 -14.99 15.55
C THR A 119 -2.09 -13.97 16.57
N LEU A 120 -1.41 -14.42 17.64
CA LEU A 120 -0.82 -13.55 18.65
C LEU A 120 0.37 -12.74 18.10
N GLN A 121 1.23 -13.38 17.31
CA GLN A 121 2.35 -12.69 16.64
C GLN A 121 1.83 -11.65 15.65
N VAL A 122 0.83 -11.99 14.83
CA VAL A 122 0.20 -11.05 13.89
C VAL A 122 -0.39 -9.83 14.60
N ILE A 123 -1.11 -10.03 15.71
CA ILE A 123 -1.67 -8.94 16.51
C ILE A 123 -0.55 -8.02 17.03
N LYS A 124 0.53 -8.61 17.54
CA LYS A 124 1.63 -7.86 18.17
C LYS A 124 2.50 -7.12 17.15
N GLU A 125 2.93 -7.80 16.08
CA GLU A 125 3.86 -7.26 15.09
C GLU A 125 3.20 -6.22 14.19
N TYR A 126 1.99 -6.50 13.69
CA TYR A 126 1.33 -5.61 12.73
C TYR A 126 0.38 -4.61 13.40
N GLY A 127 0.23 -4.66 14.73
CA GLY A 127 -0.68 -3.79 15.48
C GLY A 127 -2.16 -3.98 15.10
N ILE A 128 -2.54 -5.17 14.61
CA ILE A 128 -3.91 -5.45 14.18
C ILE A 128 -4.77 -5.74 15.40
N PRO A 129 -5.88 -5.01 15.61
CA PRO A 129 -6.77 -5.29 16.72
C PRO A 129 -7.29 -6.74 16.65
N LYS A 130 -7.31 -7.43 17.80
CA LYS A 130 -7.80 -8.82 17.90
C LYS A 130 -9.15 -8.99 17.20
N SER A 131 -10.12 -8.13 17.52
CA SER A 131 -11.46 -8.20 16.91
C SER A 131 -11.45 -8.04 15.38
N THR A 132 -10.52 -7.26 14.83
CA THR A 132 -10.32 -7.09 13.39
C THR A 132 -9.78 -8.36 12.75
N LEU A 133 -8.71 -8.94 13.31
CA LEU A 133 -8.11 -10.17 12.78
C LEU A 133 -9.09 -11.34 12.81
N PHE A 134 -9.80 -11.54 13.93
CA PHE A 134 -10.82 -12.59 14.03
C PHE A 134 -11.97 -12.40 13.02
N ARG A 135 -12.34 -11.14 12.71
CA ARG A 135 -13.34 -10.85 11.66
C ARG A 135 -12.81 -11.23 10.28
N TRP A 136 -11.53 -11.00 9.99
CA TRP A 136 -10.93 -11.42 8.72
C TRP A 136 -10.90 -12.93 8.58
N ILE A 137 -10.42 -13.63 9.61
CA ILE A 137 -10.44 -15.10 9.64
C ILE A 137 -11.86 -15.58 9.38
N LYS A 138 -12.87 -15.13 10.13
CA LYS A 138 -14.26 -15.57 9.90
C LYS A 138 -14.77 -15.26 8.48
N LYS A 139 -14.37 -14.13 7.89
CA LYS A 139 -14.86 -13.69 6.58
C LYS A 139 -14.20 -14.42 5.41
N TYR A 140 -12.92 -14.77 5.55
CA TYR A 140 -12.09 -15.28 4.45
C TYR A 140 -11.63 -16.72 4.63
N ASN A 141 -11.83 -17.32 5.81
CA ASN A 141 -11.65 -18.76 6.04
C ASN A 141 -12.79 -19.50 5.33
N ARG A 142 -12.44 -20.15 4.21
CA ARG A 142 -13.30 -21.04 3.44
C ARG A 142 -12.90 -22.48 3.73
#